data_AF-A0A3A5VBM7-F1
#
_entry.id   AF-A0A3A5VBM7-F1
#
_cell.length_a   1.000
_cell.length_b   1.000
_cell.length_c   1.000
_cell.angle_alpha   90.00
_cell.angle_beta   90.00
_cell.angle_gamma   90.00
#
_symmetry.space_group_name_H-M   'P 1'
#
loop_
_entity.id
_entity.type
_entity.pdbx_description
1 polymer ?
#
loop_
_entity_poly.entity_id
_entity_poly.type
_entity_poly.pdbx_seq_one_letter_code
_entity_poly.pdbx_strand_id
1 'polypeptide(L)'
;MPTPAEVRELLQPVLEPPTVDFNLPKSILGWFSLVFGLILMVGLTFFVLTATITETGNGEAVEVGKAANYVVAAGIIYFVGLLFAYSFPTSMKLTLENLKEKVSEGNEQARCNNGSEQHQRTSGGDGWILPPPQISEWDTTSPHSADEAGLIQEHPRNIGTPMPAMLTATSLIRAVQSFLAGLLILLAVNLDNEMLPVAGVGIALGIIILLVEYFSRRKNMRITDLATSTMQGLPMGGVEVFGQLRPNSPGSWPAAVYVDGSRDKVVYGQVQWYWEYGHRFEWEEYVESTDSEGNKSGEWQDRSSYDRIRNDEGRSDAMVHDGTGGVSVEPALLAHGTLPNTGDWVNRDDSLWASKGRMFATGKIRNRKAFHQWKSRGYCVGDPFFSHCYVRPKTNEESEYVDKTIAHSLAMLTAEGDEPGHKVMTHRGSELLALSAAKSAASAYLPALLLALMCVISYII
;
A
#
# COMPACT_ATOMS: atom_id res chain seq x y z
N MET A 1 19.92 -6.90 -13.32
CA MET A 1 19.38 -7.00 -11.95
C MET A 1 20.43 -6.52 -10.96
N PRO A 2 20.02 -5.92 -9.82
CA PRO A 2 20.97 -5.49 -8.79
C PRO A 2 21.58 -6.69 -8.07
N THR A 3 22.80 -6.53 -7.57
CA THR A 3 23.48 -7.52 -6.72
C THR A 3 23.01 -7.40 -5.26
N PRO A 4 23.16 -8.45 -4.42
CA PRO A 4 22.83 -8.37 -2.99
C PRO A 4 23.55 -7.25 -2.24
N ALA A 5 24.81 -6.98 -2.61
CA ALA A 5 25.59 -5.91 -2.01
C ALA A 5 25.00 -4.53 -2.36
N GLU A 6 24.64 -4.30 -3.63
CA GLU A 6 23.99 -3.06 -4.07
C GLU A 6 22.62 -2.87 -3.43
N VAL A 7 21.80 -3.94 -3.32
CA VAL A 7 20.50 -3.86 -2.65
C VAL A 7 20.67 -3.53 -1.18
N ARG A 8 21.64 -4.14 -0.49
CA ARG A 8 21.93 -3.84 0.91
C ARG A 8 22.42 -2.40 1.11
N GLU A 9 23.25 -1.89 0.21
CA GLU A 9 23.68 -0.48 0.20
C GLU A 9 22.48 0.46 0.03
N LEU A 10 21.58 0.15 -0.91
CA LEU A 10 20.35 0.92 -1.12
C LEU A 10 19.38 0.86 0.08
N LEU A 11 19.37 -0.27 0.80
CA LEU A 11 18.56 -0.47 2.01
C LEU A 11 19.18 0.13 3.27
N GLN A 12 20.48 0.45 3.26
CA GLN A 12 21.19 0.94 4.44
C GLN A 12 20.46 2.10 5.18
N PRO A 13 19.86 3.10 4.50
CA PRO A 13 19.14 4.19 5.18
C PRO A 13 17.91 3.76 5.97
N VAL A 14 17.34 2.58 5.68
CA VAL A 14 16.16 2.03 6.37
C VAL A 14 16.49 0.86 7.29
N LEU A 15 17.66 0.22 7.12
CA LEU A 15 18.15 -0.80 8.05
C LEU A 15 18.73 -0.18 9.31
N GLU A 16 19.44 0.94 9.15
CA GLU A 16 20.03 1.72 10.24
C GLU A 16 19.49 3.15 10.16
N PRO A 17 18.19 3.36 10.38
CA PRO A 17 17.58 4.66 10.18
C PRO A 17 18.14 5.66 11.19
N PRO A 18 18.48 6.89 10.77
CA PRO A 18 18.85 7.94 11.70
C PRO A 18 17.66 8.28 12.62
N THR A 19 17.95 8.82 13.80
CA THR A 19 16.91 9.31 14.72
C THR A 19 15.99 10.33 14.04
N VAL A 20 16.58 11.22 13.23
CA VAL A 20 15.86 12.20 12.43
C VAL A 20 16.22 11.97 10.96
N ASP A 21 15.22 11.57 10.19
CA ASP A 21 15.32 11.33 8.76
C ASP A 21 14.94 12.60 7.99
N PHE A 22 15.93 13.17 7.29
CA PHE A 22 15.77 14.40 6.53
C PHE A 22 16.26 14.22 5.10
N ASN A 23 15.32 14.21 4.15
CA ASN A 23 15.64 14.11 2.73
C ASN A 23 14.97 15.24 1.95
N LEU A 24 15.71 15.79 1.01
CA LEU A 24 15.20 16.79 0.07
C LEU A 24 14.44 16.12 -1.09
N PRO A 25 13.49 16.84 -1.72
CA PRO A 25 12.80 16.32 -2.89
C PRO A 25 13.79 16.04 -4.03
N LYS A 26 13.61 14.91 -4.73
CA LYS A 26 14.37 14.58 -5.95
C LYS A 26 13.69 15.09 -7.21
N SER A 27 12.36 15.15 -7.21
CA SER A 27 11.57 15.53 -8.39
C SER A 27 11.39 17.04 -8.49
N ILE A 28 11.31 17.54 -9.73
CA ILE A 28 11.00 18.94 -10.03
C ILE A 28 9.68 19.36 -9.36
N LEU A 29 8.65 18.50 -9.42
CA LEU A 29 7.36 18.74 -8.78
C LEU A 29 7.50 18.85 -7.24
N GLY A 30 8.37 18.05 -6.63
CA GLY A 30 8.66 18.12 -5.20
C GLY A 30 9.30 19.45 -4.81
N TRP A 31 10.26 19.94 -5.61
CA TRP A 31 10.86 21.27 -5.42
C TRP A 31 9.85 22.40 -5.59
N PHE A 32 8.96 22.32 -6.58
CA PHE A 32 7.86 23.28 -6.73
C PHE A 32 6.95 23.27 -5.50
N SER A 33 6.53 22.10 -5.00
CA SER A 33 5.70 21.99 -3.80
C SER A 33 6.40 22.57 -2.56
N LEU A 34 7.70 22.37 -2.43
CA LEU A 34 8.50 22.93 -1.33
C LEU A 34 8.50 24.46 -1.36
N VAL A 35 8.91 25.05 -2.48
CA VAL A 35 9.05 26.51 -2.62
C VAL A 35 7.69 27.19 -2.58
N PHE A 36 6.75 26.70 -3.38
CA PHE A 36 5.41 27.26 -3.44
C PHE A 36 4.68 27.08 -2.11
N GLY A 37 4.72 25.89 -1.51
CA GLY A 37 4.10 25.62 -0.21
C GLY A 37 4.65 26.52 0.91
N LEU A 38 5.96 26.77 0.93
CA LEU A 38 6.59 27.67 1.90
C LEU A 38 6.15 29.12 1.68
N ILE A 39 6.21 29.63 0.45
CA ILE A 39 5.82 31.00 0.11
C ILE A 39 4.34 31.23 0.43
N LEU A 40 3.48 30.29 0.08
CA LEU A 40 2.04 30.39 0.31
C LEU A 40 1.73 30.37 1.81
N MET A 41 2.36 29.47 2.57
CA MET A 41 2.19 29.39 4.02
C MET A 41 2.67 30.67 4.71
N VAL A 42 3.90 31.12 4.47
CA VAL A 42 4.46 32.31 5.13
C VAL A 42 3.78 33.58 4.65
N GLY A 43 3.59 33.72 3.33
CA GLY A 43 3.01 34.91 2.70
C GLY A 43 1.56 35.14 3.12
N LEU A 44 0.71 34.12 3.06
CA LEU A 44 -0.68 34.26 3.50
C LEU A 44 -0.77 34.49 5.01
N THR A 45 0.05 33.79 5.81
CA THR A 45 0.07 34.01 7.27
C THR A 45 0.45 35.44 7.60
N PHE A 46 1.51 35.97 6.97
CA PHE A 46 1.94 37.36 7.17
C PHE A 46 0.87 38.36 6.72
N PHE A 47 0.26 38.13 5.55
CA PHE A 47 -0.80 38.98 5.04
C PHE A 47 -2.00 39.04 6.00
N VAL A 48 -2.47 37.89 6.49
CA VAL A 48 -3.59 37.82 7.43
C VAL A 48 -3.25 38.47 8.78
N LEU A 49 -2.04 38.26 9.30
CA LEU A 49 -1.65 38.83 10.59
C LEU A 49 -1.45 40.35 10.54
N THR A 50 -1.10 40.91 9.38
CA THR A 50 -0.90 42.35 9.19
C THR A 50 -2.12 43.09 8.65
N ALA A 51 -3.16 42.38 8.22
CA ALA A 51 -4.42 42.96 7.77
C ALA A 51 -5.11 43.70 8.93
N THR A 52 -5.24 45.02 8.79
CA THR A 52 -5.91 45.89 9.77
C THR A 52 -7.30 46.34 9.31
N ILE A 53 -7.58 46.33 8.00
CA ILE A 53 -8.84 46.83 7.41
C ILE A 53 -9.23 45.90 6.26
N THR A 54 -10.51 45.48 6.22
CA THR A 54 -11.13 44.90 5.01
C THR A 54 -12.24 45.82 4.54
N GLU A 55 -12.18 46.23 3.27
CA GLU A 55 -13.30 46.91 2.60
C GLU A 55 -14.38 45.88 2.27
N THR A 56 -15.59 46.11 2.79
CA THR A 56 -16.77 45.39 2.30
C THR A 56 -17.18 45.97 0.94
N GLY A 57 -17.87 45.18 0.10
CA GLY A 57 -18.32 45.59 -1.24
C GLY A 57 -19.23 46.84 -1.30
N ASN A 58 -19.57 47.42 -0.14
CA ASN A 58 -20.34 48.64 0.01
C ASN A 58 -19.47 49.87 0.37
N GLY A 59 -18.14 49.73 0.44
CA GLY A 59 -17.22 50.84 0.73
C GLY A 59 -17.08 51.21 2.22
N GLU A 60 -17.65 50.42 3.14
CA GLU A 60 -17.44 50.59 4.57
C GLU A 60 -16.20 49.80 5.02
N ALA A 61 -15.25 50.52 5.63
CA ALA A 61 -14.06 49.94 6.25
C ALA A 61 -14.43 49.36 7.62
N VAL A 62 -14.34 48.04 7.75
CA VAL A 62 -14.54 47.34 9.03
C VAL A 62 -13.16 46.94 9.57
N GLU A 63 -12.88 47.25 10.83
CA GLU A 63 -11.68 46.77 11.51
C GLU A 63 -11.74 45.24 11.62
N VAL A 64 -10.69 44.57 11.13
CA VAL A 64 -10.62 43.11 11.21
C VAL A 64 -10.28 42.71 12.64
N GLY A 65 -11.12 41.87 13.25
CA GLY A 65 -10.88 41.35 14.60
C GLY A 65 -9.56 40.59 14.67
N LYS A 66 -8.61 41.08 15.48
CA LYS A 66 -7.29 40.44 15.65
C LYS A 66 -7.36 38.97 16.06
N ALA A 67 -8.37 38.59 16.85
CA ALA A 67 -8.62 37.21 17.22
C ALA A 67 -8.97 36.33 16.02
N ALA A 68 -9.82 36.80 15.10
CA ALA A 68 -10.16 36.11 13.86
C ALA A 68 -8.94 35.93 12.94
N ASN A 69 -8.06 36.94 12.85
CA ASN A 69 -6.81 36.83 12.10
C ASN A 69 -5.91 35.69 12.61
N TYR A 70 -5.80 35.51 13.92
CA TYR A 70 -5.04 34.40 14.48
C TYR A 70 -5.64 33.03 14.13
N VAL A 71 -6.97 32.90 14.14
CA VAL A 71 -7.65 31.65 13.74
C VAL A 71 -7.40 31.34 12.26
N VAL A 72 -7.55 32.34 11.38
CA VAL A 72 -7.30 32.18 9.94
C VAL A 72 -5.84 31.82 9.68
N ALA A 73 -4.90 32.50 10.34
CA ALA A 73 -3.47 32.20 10.28
C ALA A 73 -3.17 30.76 10.76
N ALA A 74 -3.81 30.29 11.83
CA ALA A 74 -3.68 28.91 12.29
C ALA A 74 -4.13 27.90 11.23
N GLY A 75 -5.28 28.17 10.58
CA GLY A 75 -5.79 27.35 9.48
C GLY A 75 -4.81 27.31 8.29
N ILE A 76 -4.23 28.45 7.90
CA ILE A 76 -3.24 28.52 6.83
C ILE A 76 -2.00 27.68 7.18
N ILE A 77 -1.40 27.89 8.35
CA ILE A 77 -0.21 27.13 8.78
C ILE A 77 -0.49 25.63 8.78
N TYR A 78 -1.67 25.23 9.26
CA TYR A 78 -2.01 23.82 9.42
C TYR A 78 -2.33 23.11 8.10
N PHE A 79 -3.12 23.74 7.23
CA PHE A 79 -3.62 23.13 5.99
C PHE A 79 -2.76 23.47 4.76
N VAL A 80 -2.43 24.75 4.54
CA VAL A 80 -1.55 25.15 3.44
C VAL A 80 -0.13 24.63 3.68
N GLY A 81 0.29 24.59 4.95
CA GLY A 81 1.55 24.00 5.36
C GLY A 81 1.71 22.50 5.05
N LEU A 82 0.63 21.78 4.73
CA LEU A 82 0.70 20.37 4.29
C LEU A 82 1.51 20.22 2.99
N LEU A 83 1.34 21.15 2.05
CA LEU A 83 2.08 21.15 0.78
C LEU A 83 3.59 21.25 1.00
N PHE A 84 3.99 22.06 1.98
CA PHE A 84 5.38 22.17 2.39
C PHE A 84 5.85 20.89 3.11
N ALA A 85 5.09 20.39 4.09
CA ALA A 85 5.48 19.23 4.88
C ALA A 85 5.66 17.97 4.02
N TYR A 86 4.73 17.67 3.12
CA TYR A 86 4.77 16.48 2.26
C TYR A 86 5.74 16.59 1.08
N SER A 87 6.40 17.74 0.91
CA SER A 87 7.47 17.87 -0.09
C SER A 87 8.74 17.09 0.29
N PHE A 88 8.89 16.74 1.57
CA PHE A 88 10.04 15.99 2.09
C PHE A 88 9.77 14.49 2.08
N PRO A 89 10.35 13.71 1.15
CA PRO A 89 10.17 12.27 1.13
C PRO A 89 10.84 11.60 2.34
N THR A 90 10.32 10.44 2.76
CA THR A 90 10.95 9.60 3.77
C THR A 90 12.04 8.72 3.15
N SER A 91 13.01 8.28 3.95
CA SER A 91 14.02 7.30 3.53
C SER A 91 13.38 6.01 3.02
N MET A 92 12.26 5.58 3.62
CA MET A 92 11.49 4.43 3.13
C MET A 92 10.97 4.62 1.71
N LYS A 93 10.37 5.79 1.43
CA LYS A 93 9.85 6.12 0.11
C LYS A 93 10.98 6.22 -0.93
N LEU A 94 12.07 6.92 -0.60
CA LEU A 94 13.21 7.06 -1.49
C LEU A 94 13.90 5.73 -1.78
N THR A 95 14.07 4.89 -0.75
CA THR A 95 14.65 3.55 -0.89
C THR A 95 13.81 2.70 -1.82
N LEU A 96 12.48 2.70 -1.64
CA LEU A 96 11.57 1.97 -2.50
C LEU A 96 11.58 2.49 -3.95
N GLU A 97 11.59 3.81 -4.14
CA GLU A 97 11.69 4.43 -5.47
C GLU A 97 13.01 4.06 -6.16
N ASN A 98 14.14 4.19 -5.47
CA ASN A 98 15.46 3.82 -5.99
C ASN A 98 15.54 2.33 -6.35
N LEU A 99 14.99 1.45 -5.50
CA LEU A 99 14.97 0.01 -5.76
C LEU A 99 14.08 -0.31 -6.98
N LYS A 100 12.91 0.32 -7.09
CA LYS A 100 12.03 0.16 -8.25
C LYS A 100 12.67 0.66 -9.53
N GLU A 101 13.35 1.80 -9.49
CA GLU A 101 14.12 2.35 -10.61
C GLU A 101 15.21 1.36 -11.01
N LYS A 102 15.98 0.82 -10.06
CA LYS A 102 17.05 -0.14 -10.34
C LYS A 102 16.57 -1.46 -10.91
N VAL A 103 15.45 -1.97 -10.42
CA VAL A 103 14.79 -3.16 -10.97
C VAL A 103 14.29 -2.88 -12.39
N SER A 104 13.73 -1.69 -12.64
CA SER A 104 13.25 -1.29 -13.97
C SER A 104 14.36 -1.08 -14.99
N GLU A 105 15.51 -0.50 -14.60
CA GLU A 105 16.72 -0.37 -15.44
C GLU A 105 17.22 -1.73 -15.92
N GLY A 106 17.04 -2.77 -15.11
CA GLY A 106 17.42 -4.14 -15.43
C GLY A 106 16.62 -4.78 -16.57
N ASN A 107 15.56 -4.14 -17.08
CA ASN A 107 14.68 -4.52 -18.20
C ASN A 107 14.07 -5.94 -18.18
N GLU A 108 14.38 -6.74 -17.16
CA GLU A 108 13.88 -8.08 -16.96
C GLU A 108 13.47 -8.21 -15.50
N GLN A 109 12.16 -8.24 -15.20
CA GLN A 109 11.71 -8.96 -14.00
C GLN A 109 12.21 -10.39 -14.15
N ALA A 110 13.05 -10.82 -13.23
CA ALA A 110 13.74 -12.10 -13.38
C ALA A 110 12.71 -13.20 -13.27
N ARG A 111 12.83 -14.11 -14.23
CA ARG A 111 11.93 -15.23 -14.42
C ARG A 111 12.37 -16.34 -13.49
N CYS A 112 11.46 -17.21 -13.11
CA CYS A 112 11.82 -18.56 -12.68
C CYS A 112 11.61 -19.43 -13.91
N ASN A 113 12.65 -19.71 -14.69
CA ASN A 113 12.48 -20.42 -15.97
C ASN A 113 13.33 -21.69 -16.01
N ASN A 114 12.80 -22.76 -16.59
CA ASN A 114 13.56 -23.97 -16.95
C ASN A 114 13.54 -24.25 -18.45
N GLY A 115 12.93 -23.39 -19.26
CA GLY A 115 12.78 -23.60 -20.71
C GLY A 115 11.75 -24.67 -21.12
N SER A 116 11.33 -25.55 -20.20
CA SER A 116 10.29 -26.58 -20.43
C SER A 116 8.90 -26.17 -19.93
N GLU A 117 8.81 -25.63 -18.71
CA GLU A 117 7.54 -25.29 -18.06
C GLU A 117 7.14 -23.83 -18.31
N GLN A 118 5.92 -23.63 -18.82
CA GLN A 118 5.37 -22.30 -19.02
C GLN A 118 4.89 -21.73 -17.67
N HIS A 119 5.26 -20.48 -17.39
CA HIS A 119 4.83 -19.76 -16.19
C HIS A 119 4.38 -18.35 -16.59
N GLN A 120 3.27 -17.89 -16.03
CA GLN A 120 2.78 -16.55 -16.27
C GLN A 120 3.51 -15.54 -15.40
N ARG A 121 3.74 -14.34 -15.95
CA ARG A 121 4.12 -13.18 -15.14
C ARG A 121 2.93 -12.66 -14.34
N THR A 122 3.11 -12.57 -13.04
CA THR A 122 2.31 -11.68 -12.21
C THR A 122 2.78 -10.24 -12.42
N SER A 123 1.85 -9.38 -12.82
CA SER A 123 2.05 -7.95 -13.00
C SER A 123 1.65 -7.20 -11.72
N GLY A 124 2.39 -6.14 -11.41
CA GLY A 124 2.28 -5.38 -10.18
C GLY A 124 3.66 -5.00 -9.65
N GLY A 125 3.80 -3.79 -9.11
CA GLY A 125 5.07 -3.21 -8.64
C GLY A 125 5.69 -3.85 -7.40
N ASP A 126 5.20 -5.04 -7.02
CA ASP A 126 5.47 -5.73 -5.76
C ASP A 126 6.03 -7.15 -6.06
N GLY A 127 7.06 -7.24 -6.91
CA GLY A 127 7.70 -8.50 -7.32
C GLY A 127 9.09 -8.68 -6.69
N TRP A 128 9.86 -9.63 -7.20
CA TRP A 128 11.25 -9.83 -6.79
C TRP A 128 12.11 -8.58 -7.04
N ILE A 129 12.94 -8.24 -6.06
CA ILE A 129 13.94 -7.16 -6.14
C ILE A 129 15.28 -7.73 -6.63
N LEU A 130 15.66 -8.88 -6.09
CA LEU A 130 16.84 -9.65 -6.49
C LEU A 130 16.44 -10.77 -7.46
N PRO A 131 17.38 -11.33 -8.25
CA PRO A 131 17.08 -12.50 -9.06
C PRO A 131 16.52 -13.64 -8.20
N PRO A 132 15.33 -14.19 -8.53
CA PRO A 132 14.79 -15.32 -7.82
C PRO A 132 15.59 -16.59 -8.16
N PRO A 133 15.57 -17.58 -7.26
CA PRO A 133 16.11 -18.91 -7.55
C PRO A 133 15.46 -19.49 -8.81
N GLN A 134 16.28 -20.01 -9.72
CA GLN A 134 15.82 -20.63 -10.95
C GLN A 134 15.34 -22.05 -10.71
N ILE A 135 14.40 -22.53 -11.53
CA ILE A 135 13.87 -23.90 -11.41
C ILE A 135 14.98 -24.95 -11.52
N SER A 136 16.02 -24.69 -12.30
CA SER A 136 17.20 -25.55 -12.43
C SER A 136 18.02 -25.67 -11.14
N GLU A 137 17.87 -24.73 -10.21
CA GLU A 137 18.55 -24.70 -8.91
C GLU A 137 17.71 -25.35 -7.81
N TRP A 138 16.45 -25.71 -8.10
CA TRP A 138 15.55 -26.31 -7.13
C TRP A 138 15.82 -27.81 -6.99
N ASP A 139 15.76 -28.32 -5.76
CA ASP A 139 15.65 -29.75 -5.53
C ASP A 139 14.23 -30.24 -5.89
N THR A 140 14.03 -30.58 -7.16
CA THR A 140 12.75 -31.11 -7.66
C THR A 140 12.48 -32.54 -7.22
N THR A 141 13.49 -33.27 -6.73
CA THR A 141 13.37 -34.66 -6.29
C THR A 141 12.88 -34.76 -4.86
N SER A 142 13.31 -33.83 -4.01
CA SER A 142 12.86 -33.67 -2.64
C SER A 142 12.49 -32.19 -2.41
N PRO A 143 11.24 -31.78 -2.72
CA PRO A 143 10.84 -30.37 -2.68
C PRO A 143 10.95 -29.71 -1.29
N HIS A 144 10.96 -30.49 -0.22
CA HIS A 144 11.05 -29.99 1.14
C HIS A 144 12.49 -29.85 1.66
N SER A 145 13.52 -30.42 1.00
CA SER A 145 14.92 -30.27 1.43
C SER A 145 15.47 -28.88 1.11
N ALA A 146 16.61 -28.54 1.74
CA ALA A 146 17.33 -27.32 1.42
C ALA A 146 17.84 -27.34 -0.02
N ASP A 147 17.84 -26.17 -0.67
CA ASP A 147 18.52 -25.98 -1.95
C ASP A 147 20.04 -25.90 -1.73
N GLU A 148 20.85 -26.27 -2.72
CA GLU A 148 22.32 -26.16 -2.63
C GLU A 148 22.79 -24.72 -2.39
N ALA A 149 22.07 -23.74 -2.95
CA ALA A 149 22.34 -22.32 -2.79
C ALA A 149 22.06 -21.80 -1.37
N GLY A 150 21.30 -22.55 -0.57
CA GLY A 150 20.85 -22.13 0.75
C GLY A 150 19.81 -21.00 0.73
N LEU A 151 19.74 -20.23 1.81
CA LEU A 151 18.74 -19.19 2.04
C LEU A 151 18.69 -18.15 0.90
N ILE A 152 17.48 -17.87 0.39
CA ILE A 152 17.22 -16.92 -0.70
C ILE A 152 17.79 -15.54 -0.35
N GLN A 153 18.41 -14.90 -1.35
CA GLN A 153 19.13 -13.64 -1.14
C GLN A 153 18.24 -12.51 -0.61
N GLU A 154 16.98 -12.41 -1.06
CA GLU A 154 16.02 -11.39 -0.59
C GLU A 154 15.40 -11.71 0.79
N HIS A 155 15.73 -12.85 1.40
CA HIS A 155 15.21 -13.18 2.72
C HIS A 155 15.62 -12.12 3.76
N PRO A 156 14.72 -11.66 4.67
CA PRO A 156 15.04 -10.62 5.65
C PRO A 156 16.24 -10.92 6.55
N ARG A 157 16.58 -12.19 6.80
CA ARG A 157 17.84 -12.56 7.49
C ARG A 157 19.12 -12.24 6.70
N ASN A 158 19.05 -12.11 5.38
CA ASN A 158 20.17 -11.74 4.51
C ASN A 158 20.23 -10.23 4.26
N ILE A 159 19.09 -9.61 3.91
CA ILE A 159 19.03 -8.17 3.56
C ILE A 159 18.74 -7.26 4.76
N GLY A 160 18.22 -7.80 5.86
CA GLY A 160 17.74 -7.06 7.03
C GLY A 160 16.27 -6.65 6.92
N THR A 161 15.67 -6.34 8.07
CA THR A 161 14.30 -5.85 8.20
C THR A 161 14.30 -4.32 8.22
N PRO A 162 13.58 -3.65 7.31
CA PRO A 162 13.57 -2.20 7.24
C PRO A 162 12.74 -1.59 8.38
N MET A 163 13.29 -0.58 9.05
CA MET A 163 12.64 0.11 10.16
C MET A 163 12.36 1.58 9.82
N PRO A 164 11.20 2.13 10.23
CA PRO A 164 10.95 3.55 10.07
C PRO A 164 11.79 4.39 11.04
N ALA A 165 12.29 5.53 10.58
CA ALA A 165 12.99 6.49 11.43
C ALA A 165 12.11 7.01 12.59
N MET A 166 12.74 7.37 13.71
CA MET A 166 12.02 7.87 14.89
C MET A 166 11.26 9.16 14.56
N LEU A 167 11.88 10.11 13.87
CA LEU A 167 11.22 11.29 13.33
C LEU A 167 11.59 11.45 11.85
N THR A 168 10.62 11.78 11.03
CA THR A 168 10.84 12.20 9.64
C THR A 168 10.74 13.72 9.54
N ALA A 169 11.39 14.33 8.56
CA ALA A 169 11.26 15.77 8.27
C ALA A 169 9.79 16.19 8.15
N THR A 170 8.99 15.39 7.44
CA THR A 170 7.53 15.59 7.36
C THR A 170 6.91 15.64 8.76
N SER A 171 7.17 14.66 9.63
CA SER A 171 6.60 14.64 10.98
C SER A 171 7.07 15.79 11.87
N LEU A 172 8.33 16.22 11.75
CA LEU A 172 8.88 17.33 12.52
C LEU A 172 8.26 18.66 12.08
N ILE A 173 8.16 18.89 10.77
CA ILE A 173 7.49 20.08 10.21
C ILE A 173 6.02 20.09 10.64
N ARG A 174 5.33 18.95 10.56
CA ARG A 174 3.94 18.82 11.03
C ARG A 174 3.81 19.08 12.52
N ALA A 175 4.77 18.65 13.34
CA ALA A 175 4.80 18.92 14.77
C ALA A 175 4.92 20.42 15.05
N VAL A 176 5.85 21.11 14.38
CA VAL A 176 6.03 22.57 14.50
C VAL A 176 4.78 23.31 14.01
N GLN A 177 4.22 22.93 12.87
CA GLN A 177 2.97 23.53 12.35
C GLN A 177 1.80 23.35 13.31
N SER A 178 1.65 22.16 13.88
CA SER A 178 0.58 21.85 14.83
C SER A 178 0.72 22.64 16.12
N PHE A 179 1.95 22.79 16.62
CA PHE A 179 2.27 23.63 17.77
C PHE A 179 1.96 25.11 17.49
N LEU A 180 2.44 25.66 16.37
CA LEU A 180 2.21 27.06 15.99
C LEU A 180 0.74 27.36 15.75
N ALA A 181 0.01 26.48 15.07
CA ALA A 181 -1.43 26.63 14.87
C ALA A 181 -2.18 26.61 16.20
N GLY A 182 -1.85 25.68 17.11
CA GLY A 182 -2.42 25.65 18.45
C GLY A 182 -2.08 26.89 19.28
N LEU A 183 -0.86 27.42 19.17
CA LEU A 183 -0.46 28.66 19.82
C LEU A 183 -1.26 29.87 19.31
N LEU A 184 -1.50 29.96 18.01
CA LEU A 184 -2.33 31.03 17.43
C LEU A 184 -3.79 30.93 17.87
N ILE A 185 -4.34 29.72 17.95
CA ILE A 185 -5.69 29.50 18.51
C ILE A 185 -5.73 29.94 19.98
N LEU A 186 -4.72 29.59 20.79
CA LEU A 186 -4.61 30.05 22.17
C LEU A 186 -4.53 31.58 22.27
N LEU A 187 -3.78 32.24 21.39
CA LEU A 187 -3.71 33.71 21.34
C LEU A 187 -5.06 34.32 20.92
N ALA A 188 -5.80 33.67 20.01
CA ALA A 188 -7.15 34.11 19.62
C ALA A 188 -8.12 34.07 20.81
N VAL A 189 -8.14 32.96 21.55
CA VAL A 189 -8.99 32.79 22.73
C VAL A 189 -8.64 33.80 23.83
N ASN A 190 -7.35 34.04 24.08
CA ASN A 190 -6.91 35.03 25.06
C ASN A 190 -7.30 36.48 24.69
N LEU A 191 -7.44 36.78 23.40
CA LEU A 191 -7.93 38.09 22.96
C LEU A 191 -9.46 38.19 23.02
N ASP A 192 -10.14 37.09 22.68
CA ASP A 192 -11.59 37.03 22.58
C ASP A 192 -12.09 35.63 22.97
N ASN A 193 -12.75 35.57 24.12
CA ASN A 193 -13.33 34.33 24.65
C ASN A 193 -14.42 33.75 23.74
N GLU A 194 -15.01 34.52 22.84
CA GLU A 194 -15.95 34.00 21.83
C GLU A 194 -15.26 33.01 20.87
N MET A 195 -13.92 33.01 20.79
CA MET A 195 -13.14 32.06 19.99
C MET A 195 -12.92 30.69 20.67
N LEU A 196 -13.35 30.51 21.93
CA LEU A 196 -13.21 29.24 22.66
C LEU A 196 -13.75 28.01 21.88
N PRO A 197 -14.87 28.08 21.14
CA PRO A 197 -15.33 26.96 20.30
C PRO A 197 -14.31 26.52 19.24
N VAL A 198 -13.46 27.43 18.73
CA VAL A 198 -12.40 27.11 17.76
C VAL A 198 -11.34 26.21 18.39
N ALA A 199 -10.97 26.47 19.65
CA ALA A 199 -10.10 25.56 20.40
C ALA A 199 -10.73 24.17 20.54
N GLY A 200 -12.04 24.10 20.77
CA GLY A 200 -12.80 22.84 20.79
C GLY A 200 -12.70 22.07 19.47
N VAL A 201 -12.81 22.76 18.33
CA VAL A 201 -12.60 22.17 17.00
C VAL A 201 -11.16 21.64 16.85
N GLY A 202 -10.16 22.40 17.32
CA GLY A 202 -8.75 21.98 17.30
C GLY A 202 -8.50 20.71 18.12
N ILE A 203 -9.10 20.58 19.29
CA ILE A 203 -9.05 19.36 20.13
C ILE A 203 -9.69 18.19 19.39
N ALA A 204 -10.91 18.36 18.88
CA ALA A 204 -11.63 17.31 18.16
C ALA A 204 -10.83 16.81 16.94
N LEU A 205 -10.27 17.73 16.15
CA LEU A 205 -9.41 17.40 15.02
C LEU A 205 -8.15 16.62 15.44
N GLY A 206 -7.46 17.09 16.50
CA GLY A 206 -6.29 16.40 17.04
C GLY A 206 -6.60 14.97 17.50
N ILE A 207 -7.72 14.76 18.20
CA ILE A 207 -8.16 13.43 18.65
C ILE A 207 -8.52 12.53 17.46
N ILE A 208 -9.25 13.04 16.47
CA ILE A 208 -9.61 12.26 15.27
C ILE A 208 -8.34 11.80 14.53
N ILE A 209 -7.36 12.68 14.35
CA ILE A 209 -6.10 12.34 13.69
C ILE A 209 -5.31 11.33 14.53
N LEU A 210 -5.24 11.48 15.85
CA LEU A 210 -4.61 10.51 16.74
C LEU A 210 -5.26 9.13 16.62
N LEU A 211 -6.59 9.05 16.54
CA LEU A 211 -7.30 7.78 16.35
C LEU A 211 -6.94 7.15 15.00
N VAL A 212 -6.96 7.93 13.92
CA VAL A 212 -6.58 7.45 12.58
C VAL A 212 -5.14 6.93 12.57
N GLU A 213 -4.19 7.69 13.11
CA GLU A 213 -2.78 7.30 13.19
C GLU A 213 -2.59 6.10 14.14
N TYR A 214 -3.36 5.99 15.22
CA TYR A 214 -3.33 4.84 16.13
C TYR A 214 -3.75 3.55 15.41
N PHE A 215 -4.85 3.56 14.67
CA PHE A 215 -5.29 2.39 13.90
C PHE A 215 -4.34 2.06 12.75
N SER A 216 -3.83 3.08 12.05
CA SER A 216 -2.82 2.90 11.00
C SER A 216 -1.54 2.26 11.55
N ARG A 217 -1.01 2.79 12.66
CA ARG A 217 0.19 2.24 13.31
C ARG A 217 -0.06 0.86 13.89
N ARG A 218 -1.24 0.59 14.47
CA ARG A 218 -1.58 -0.75 14.96
C ARG A 218 -1.55 -1.80 13.85
N LYS A 219 -1.86 -1.43 12.60
CA LYS A 219 -1.67 -2.31 11.45
C LYS A 219 -0.20 -2.56 11.16
N ASN A 220 0.64 -1.52 11.18
CA ASN A 220 2.07 -1.61 10.85
C ASN A 220 2.90 -2.31 11.94
N MET A 221 2.60 -2.09 13.23
CA MET A 221 3.30 -2.76 14.34
C MET A 221 3.16 -4.28 14.28
N ARG A 222 2.00 -4.77 13.86
CA ARG A 222 1.77 -6.21 13.70
C ARG A 222 2.68 -6.85 12.66
N ILE A 223 3.20 -6.06 11.71
CA ILE A 223 4.17 -6.54 10.72
C ILE A 223 5.56 -6.59 11.36
N THR A 224 5.95 -5.56 12.12
CA THR A 224 7.31 -5.45 12.67
C THR A 224 7.62 -6.29 13.92
N ASP A 225 6.60 -6.84 14.59
CA ASP A 225 6.77 -7.48 15.91
C ASP A 225 7.27 -8.94 15.83
N LEU A 226 7.22 -9.57 14.65
CA LEU A 226 7.71 -10.95 14.43
C LEU A 226 8.92 -10.93 13.50
N ALA A 227 10.00 -11.58 13.90
CA ALA A 227 11.12 -11.79 13.00
C ALA A 227 10.78 -12.86 11.96
N THR A 228 11.14 -12.61 10.70
CA THR A 228 10.94 -13.60 9.62
C THR A 228 11.68 -14.90 9.93
N SER A 229 10.91 -15.98 10.02
CA SER A 229 11.41 -17.32 10.32
C SER A 229 11.87 -18.01 9.03
N THR A 230 12.95 -18.78 9.14
CA THR A 230 13.35 -19.71 8.07
C THR A 230 12.46 -20.94 8.06
N MET A 231 12.26 -21.55 6.90
CA MET A 231 11.44 -22.75 6.73
C MET A 231 11.99 -23.97 7.46
N GLN A 232 13.30 -24.06 7.70
CA GLN A 232 13.84 -25.14 8.53
C GLN A 232 13.57 -24.92 10.04
N GLY A 233 13.38 -23.66 10.45
CA GLY A 233 13.37 -23.24 11.86
C GLY A 233 12.05 -22.62 12.31
N LEU A 234 10.95 -22.86 11.58
CA LEU A 234 9.65 -22.26 11.90
C LEU A 234 9.10 -22.82 13.24
N PRO A 235 8.63 -21.95 14.15
CA PRO A 235 7.90 -22.41 15.32
C PRO A 235 6.45 -22.75 14.94
N MET A 236 5.79 -23.56 15.77
CA MET A 236 4.33 -23.77 15.70
C MET A 236 3.62 -22.54 16.26
N GLY A 237 2.47 -22.17 15.70
CA GLY A 237 1.72 -20.95 16.08
C GLY A 237 1.95 -19.78 15.12
N GLY A 238 1.83 -18.55 15.60
CA GLY A 238 1.94 -17.33 14.80
C GLY A 238 3.37 -17.10 14.29
N VAL A 239 3.52 -16.96 12.97
CA VAL A 239 4.81 -16.74 12.31
C VAL A 239 4.75 -15.69 11.22
N GLU A 240 5.92 -15.14 10.90
CA GLU A 240 6.18 -14.44 9.66
C GLU A 240 7.12 -15.28 8.78
N VAL A 241 6.76 -15.42 7.51
CA VAL A 241 7.52 -16.21 6.53
C VAL A 241 7.71 -15.43 5.23
N PHE A 242 8.86 -15.65 4.61
CA PHE A 242 9.16 -15.17 3.27
C PHE A 242 9.82 -16.27 2.45
N GLY A 243 9.39 -16.43 1.21
CA GLY A 243 10.03 -17.34 0.28
C GLY A 243 9.41 -17.32 -1.10
N GLN A 244 9.73 -18.32 -1.89
CA GLN A 244 9.25 -18.52 -3.24
C GLN A 244 8.14 -19.58 -3.26
N LEU A 245 7.05 -19.33 -3.97
CA LEU A 245 6.02 -20.34 -4.19
C LEU A 245 6.53 -21.42 -5.14
N ARG A 246 6.43 -22.68 -4.73
CA ARG A 246 6.89 -23.84 -5.50
C ARG A 246 5.85 -24.97 -5.47
N PRO A 247 5.90 -25.91 -6.43
CA PRO A 247 5.11 -27.15 -6.38
C PRO A 247 5.38 -27.93 -5.09
N ASN A 248 4.33 -28.44 -4.45
CA ASN A 248 4.46 -29.14 -3.17
C ASN A 248 5.03 -30.57 -3.27
N SER A 249 5.10 -31.14 -4.47
CA SER A 249 5.56 -32.52 -4.69
C SER A 249 6.32 -32.66 -6.01
N PRO A 250 7.17 -33.69 -6.17
CA PRO A 250 7.89 -33.93 -7.41
C PRO A 250 6.93 -34.04 -8.60
N GLY A 251 7.15 -33.24 -9.64
CA GLY A 251 6.33 -33.26 -10.87
C GLY A 251 4.91 -32.69 -10.71
N SER A 252 4.55 -32.09 -9.58
CA SER A 252 3.20 -31.55 -9.33
C SER A 252 2.98 -30.14 -9.90
N TRP A 253 3.34 -29.91 -11.17
CA TRP A 253 3.19 -28.59 -11.78
C TRP A 253 1.70 -28.20 -11.93
N PRO A 254 1.30 -26.95 -11.61
CA PRO A 254 -0.10 -26.55 -11.75
C PRO A 254 -0.61 -26.64 -13.19
N ALA A 255 -1.84 -27.12 -13.35
CA ALA A 255 -2.49 -27.17 -14.65
C ALA A 255 -2.70 -25.76 -15.23
N ALA A 256 -2.71 -25.67 -16.57
CA ALA A 256 -3.01 -24.42 -17.27
C ALA A 256 -4.45 -23.97 -17.02
N VAL A 257 -4.64 -22.70 -16.67
CA VAL A 257 -5.94 -22.09 -16.41
C VAL A 257 -6.45 -21.45 -17.70
N TYR A 258 -7.53 -21.99 -18.25
CA TYR A 258 -8.22 -21.45 -19.42
C TYR A 258 -9.32 -20.48 -18.97
N VAL A 259 -9.08 -19.17 -19.14
CA VAL A 259 -10.02 -18.13 -18.74
C VAL A 259 -11.26 -18.20 -19.62
N ASP A 260 -12.42 -18.38 -18.98
CA ASP A 260 -13.72 -18.49 -19.66
C ASP A 260 -13.76 -19.57 -20.75
N GLY A 261 -12.99 -20.67 -20.56
CA GLY A 261 -12.90 -21.79 -21.52
C GLY A 261 -12.20 -21.46 -22.85
N SER A 262 -11.57 -20.28 -22.93
CA SER A 262 -10.98 -19.75 -24.17
C SER A 262 -9.53 -20.21 -24.33
N ARG A 263 -9.20 -20.84 -25.48
CA ARG A 263 -7.83 -21.35 -25.75
C ARG A 263 -6.77 -20.25 -25.98
N ASP A 264 -7.21 -19.05 -26.32
CA ASP A 264 -6.40 -17.84 -26.52
C ASP A 264 -6.17 -17.03 -25.22
N LYS A 265 -6.87 -17.37 -24.13
CA LYS A 265 -6.76 -16.69 -22.83
C LYS A 265 -6.35 -17.71 -21.77
N VAL A 266 -5.12 -18.16 -21.88
CA VAL A 266 -4.54 -19.19 -21.01
C VAL A 266 -3.48 -18.60 -20.11
N VAL A 267 -3.47 -19.06 -18.86
CA VAL A 267 -2.49 -18.66 -17.85
C VAL A 267 -1.84 -19.91 -17.25
N TYR A 268 -0.52 -19.94 -17.20
CA TYR A 268 0.24 -21.12 -16.78
C TYR A 268 0.85 -20.94 -15.38
N GLY A 269 0.94 -22.06 -14.64
CA GLY A 269 1.66 -22.12 -13.36
C GLY A 269 0.96 -21.40 -12.20
N GLN A 270 -0.36 -21.15 -12.27
CA GLN A 270 -1.08 -20.54 -11.15
C GLN A 270 -1.38 -21.56 -10.05
N VAL A 271 -0.82 -21.33 -8.86
CA VAL A 271 -1.12 -22.13 -7.65
C VAL A 271 -2.42 -21.71 -6.98
N GLN A 272 -2.80 -20.44 -7.12
CA GLN A 272 -4.09 -19.88 -6.75
C GLN A 272 -4.53 -19.00 -7.89
N TRP A 273 -5.74 -19.17 -8.39
CA TRP A 273 -6.28 -18.35 -9.46
C TRP A 273 -7.72 -17.95 -9.21
N TYR A 274 -8.08 -16.79 -9.73
CA TYR A 274 -9.42 -16.26 -9.86
C TYR A 274 -9.47 -15.57 -11.22
N TRP A 275 -10.46 -15.92 -12.04
CA TRP A 275 -10.72 -15.15 -13.26
C TRP A 275 -12.15 -14.66 -13.27
N GLU A 276 -12.36 -13.53 -13.93
CA GLU A 276 -13.68 -13.00 -14.17
C GLU A 276 -13.82 -12.49 -15.60
N TYR A 277 -15.02 -12.66 -16.12
CA TYR A 277 -15.48 -12.13 -17.39
C TYR A 277 -16.65 -11.20 -17.15
N GLY A 278 -16.62 -10.04 -17.81
CA GLY A 278 -17.68 -9.06 -17.73
C GLY A 278 -17.71 -8.09 -18.89
N HIS A 279 -18.74 -7.26 -18.90
CA HIS A 279 -18.87 -6.17 -19.85
C HIS A 279 -18.40 -4.87 -19.21
N ARG A 280 -17.37 -4.25 -19.79
CA ARG A 280 -16.91 -2.91 -19.42
C ARG A 280 -17.56 -1.88 -20.34
N PHE A 281 -18.18 -0.88 -19.75
CA PHE A 281 -18.79 0.26 -20.44
C PHE A 281 -18.05 1.53 -20.05
N GLU A 282 -17.74 2.36 -21.02
CA GLU A 282 -17.13 3.68 -20.85
C GLU A 282 -17.96 4.70 -21.62
N TRP A 283 -18.28 5.84 -21.01
CA TRP A 283 -19.02 6.93 -21.66
C TRP A 283 -18.73 8.26 -20.98
N GLU A 284 -19.01 9.36 -21.67
CA GLU A 284 -19.04 10.68 -21.08
C GLU A 284 -20.47 11.08 -20.80
N GLU A 285 -20.75 11.54 -19.58
CA GLU A 285 -22.07 12.02 -19.14
C GLU A 285 -22.01 13.52 -18.85
N TYR A 286 -22.96 14.29 -19.38
CA TYR A 286 -23.07 15.71 -19.05
C TYR A 286 -23.83 15.90 -17.74
N VAL A 287 -23.13 16.39 -16.72
CA VAL A 287 -23.68 16.64 -15.39
C VAL A 287 -24.00 18.13 -15.27
N GLU A 288 -25.26 18.45 -15.04
CA GLU A 288 -25.68 19.83 -14.73
C GLU A 288 -25.68 20.06 -13.22
N SER A 289 -24.96 21.08 -12.78
CA SER A 289 -25.07 21.63 -11.44
C SER A 289 -25.89 22.91 -11.50
N THR A 290 -26.79 23.10 -10.53
CA THR A 290 -27.51 24.35 -10.34
C THR A 290 -26.97 25.00 -9.08
N ASP A 291 -26.49 26.23 -9.18
CA ASP A 291 -26.06 26.97 -8.01
C ASP A 291 -27.26 27.43 -7.16
N SER A 292 -26.97 28.00 -5.99
CA SER A 292 -27.99 28.54 -5.08
C SER A 292 -28.79 29.71 -5.67
N GLU A 293 -28.33 30.29 -6.78
CA GLU A 293 -28.97 31.41 -7.49
C GLU A 293 -29.82 30.93 -8.67
N GLY A 294 -29.85 29.62 -8.95
CA GLY A 294 -30.61 29.02 -10.03
C GLY A 294 -29.90 28.97 -11.39
N ASN A 295 -28.63 29.37 -11.47
CA ASN A 295 -27.85 29.26 -12.69
C ASN A 295 -27.41 27.81 -12.90
N LYS A 296 -27.61 27.32 -14.12
CA LYS A 296 -27.18 25.98 -14.52
C LYS A 296 -25.83 26.04 -15.20
N SER A 297 -24.86 25.32 -14.68
CA SER A 297 -23.60 25.02 -15.36
C SER A 297 -23.50 23.51 -15.57
N GLY A 298 -22.67 23.06 -16.50
CA GLY A 298 -22.45 21.64 -16.64
C GLY A 298 -21.14 21.28 -17.28
N GLU A 299 -20.69 20.08 -16.98
CA GLU A 299 -19.43 19.53 -17.42
C GLU A 299 -19.61 18.09 -17.88
N TRP A 300 -18.78 17.68 -18.84
CA TRP A 300 -18.68 16.29 -19.26
C TRP A 300 -17.80 15.54 -18.26
N GLN A 301 -18.34 14.51 -17.62
CA GLN A 301 -17.60 13.65 -16.71
C GLN A 301 -17.43 12.26 -17.35
N ASP A 302 -16.21 11.74 -17.29
CA ASP A 302 -15.94 10.35 -17.65
C ASP A 302 -16.63 9.41 -16.66
N ARG A 303 -17.37 8.45 -17.22
CA ARG A 303 -18.08 7.41 -16.49
C ARG A 303 -17.63 6.06 -16.98
N SER A 304 -17.54 5.11 -16.06
CA SER A 304 -17.35 3.71 -16.40
C SER A 304 -18.20 2.80 -15.53
N SER A 305 -18.56 1.64 -16.07
CA SER A 305 -19.33 0.61 -15.38
C SER A 305 -18.79 -0.74 -15.82
N TYR A 306 -18.72 -1.69 -14.89
CA TYR A 306 -18.32 -3.05 -15.17
C TYR A 306 -19.37 -4.01 -14.63
N ASP A 307 -19.94 -4.81 -15.52
CA ASP A 307 -20.91 -5.83 -15.16
C ASP A 307 -20.24 -7.20 -15.24
N ARG A 308 -19.97 -7.80 -14.07
CA ARG A 308 -19.46 -9.18 -14.00
C ARG A 308 -20.55 -10.16 -14.43
N ILE A 309 -20.20 -11.09 -15.33
CA ILE A 309 -21.12 -12.08 -15.90
C ILE A 309 -20.76 -13.47 -15.41
N ARG A 310 -19.47 -13.82 -15.48
CA ARG A 310 -18.95 -15.10 -15.02
C ARG A 310 -17.67 -14.87 -14.25
N ASN A 311 -17.40 -15.77 -13.33
CA ASN A 311 -16.12 -15.91 -12.68
C ASN A 311 -15.93 -17.37 -12.32
N ASP A 312 -14.69 -17.72 -12.02
CA ASP A 312 -14.33 -19.01 -11.47
C ASP A 312 -13.03 -18.84 -10.69
N GLU A 313 -12.79 -19.76 -9.76
CA GLU A 313 -11.61 -19.79 -8.93
C GLU A 313 -11.15 -21.21 -8.66
N GLY A 314 -9.86 -21.36 -8.43
CA GLY A 314 -9.29 -22.66 -8.13
C GLY A 314 -7.89 -22.54 -7.57
N ARG A 315 -7.43 -23.68 -7.06
CA ARG A 315 -6.21 -23.78 -6.27
C ARG A 315 -5.51 -25.08 -6.58
N SER A 316 -4.20 -25.09 -6.42
CA SER A 316 -3.33 -26.25 -6.51
C SER A 316 -2.46 -26.31 -5.26
N ASP A 317 -2.03 -27.51 -4.89
CA ASP A 317 -1.11 -27.67 -3.76
C ASP A 317 0.22 -26.97 -4.04
N ALA A 318 0.65 -26.17 -3.08
CA ALA A 318 1.88 -25.39 -3.17
C ALA A 318 2.61 -25.40 -1.84
N MET A 319 3.88 -25.05 -1.90
CA MET A 319 4.71 -24.78 -0.73
C MET A 319 5.39 -23.43 -0.88
N VAL A 320 5.81 -22.87 0.25
CA VAL A 320 6.73 -21.74 0.27
C VAL A 320 8.11 -22.29 0.60
N HIS A 321 9.09 -21.93 -0.21
CA HIS A 321 10.46 -22.37 -0.07
C HIS A 321 11.38 -21.15 0.10
N ASP A 322 12.15 -21.11 1.18
CA ASP A 322 13.08 -20.01 1.45
C ASP A 322 14.53 -20.36 1.11
N GLY A 323 14.79 -21.56 0.60
CA GLY A 323 16.12 -22.10 0.29
C GLY A 323 16.70 -22.99 1.39
N THR A 324 16.25 -22.85 2.65
CA THR A 324 16.58 -23.78 3.75
C THR A 324 15.65 -24.98 3.79
N GLY A 325 14.46 -24.85 3.22
CA GLY A 325 13.50 -25.93 3.02
C GLY A 325 12.16 -25.42 2.54
N GLY A 326 11.25 -26.35 2.27
CA GLY A 326 9.88 -26.05 1.83
C GLY A 326 8.84 -26.40 2.88
N VAL A 327 7.83 -25.54 3.07
CA VAL A 327 6.66 -25.83 3.93
C VAL A 327 5.39 -25.67 3.11
N SER A 328 4.51 -26.68 3.19
CA SER A 328 3.25 -26.66 2.44
C SER A 328 2.35 -25.52 2.90
N VAL A 329 1.63 -24.94 1.95
CA VAL A 329 0.68 -23.86 2.22
C VAL A 329 -0.73 -24.37 2.03
N GLU A 330 -1.58 -24.06 3.00
CA GLU A 330 -3.00 -24.28 2.86
C GLU A 330 -3.58 -23.38 1.77
N PRO A 331 -4.36 -23.93 0.83
CA PRO A 331 -4.92 -23.15 -0.27
C PRO A 331 -5.74 -21.93 0.21
N ALA A 332 -6.38 -22.02 1.37
CA ALA A 332 -7.10 -20.91 1.97
C ALA A 332 -6.20 -19.71 2.30
N LEU A 333 -4.96 -19.94 2.74
CA LEU A 333 -4.01 -18.88 3.05
C LEU A 333 -3.66 -18.04 1.81
N LEU A 334 -3.51 -18.66 0.64
CA LEU A 334 -3.22 -17.95 -0.61
C LEU A 334 -4.35 -17.01 -1.07
N ALA A 335 -5.57 -17.19 -0.56
CA ALA A 335 -6.70 -16.31 -0.82
C ALA A 335 -6.74 -15.09 0.14
N HIS A 336 -5.90 -15.06 1.18
CA HIS A 336 -5.88 -13.99 2.19
C HIS A 336 -5.08 -12.76 1.75
N GLY A 337 -5.58 -11.99 0.79
CA GLY A 337 -4.90 -10.75 0.38
C GLY A 337 -5.37 -10.25 -0.97
N THR A 338 -4.60 -9.33 -1.54
CA THR A 338 -4.84 -8.86 -2.91
C THR A 338 -4.14 -9.80 -3.88
N LEU A 339 -4.91 -10.55 -4.67
CA LEU A 339 -4.35 -11.43 -5.70
C LEU A 339 -3.64 -10.62 -6.79
N PRO A 340 -2.38 -10.97 -7.14
CA PRO A 340 -1.64 -10.32 -8.23
C PRO A 340 -2.34 -10.47 -9.57
N ASN A 341 -2.17 -9.51 -10.48
CA ASN A 341 -2.77 -9.58 -11.81
C ASN A 341 -1.96 -10.50 -12.73
N THR A 342 -2.56 -11.56 -13.26
CA THR A 342 -1.90 -12.54 -14.14
C THR A 342 -2.28 -12.38 -15.61
N GLY A 343 -3.38 -11.69 -15.92
CA GLY A 343 -3.73 -11.35 -17.30
C GLY A 343 -4.95 -10.42 -17.41
N ASP A 344 -4.97 -9.59 -18.46
CA ASP A 344 -6.10 -8.72 -18.81
C ASP A 344 -6.28 -8.78 -20.33
N TRP A 345 -7.48 -9.17 -20.77
CA TRP A 345 -7.84 -9.24 -22.18
C TRP A 345 -9.10 -8.44 -22.41
N VAL A 346 -9.13 -7.66 -23.49
CA VAL A 346 -10.23 -6.76 -23.79
C VAL A 346 -10.56 -6.85 -25.28
N ASN A 347 -11.83 -7.11 -25.60
CA ASN A 347 -12.36 -7.08 -26.96
C ASN A 347 -13.47 -6.04 -27.05
N ARG A 348 -13.32 -5.05 -27.94
CA ARG A 348 -14.36 -4.03 -28.14
C ARG A 348 -15.58 -4.62 -28.82
N ASP A 349 -16.75 -4.33 -28.27
CA ASP A 349 -18.05 -4.71 -28.81
C ASP A 349 -19.10 -3.68 -28.40
N ASP A 350 -19.31 -2.68 -29.26
CA ASP A 350 -20.26 -1.61 -29.00
C ASP A 350 -21.73 -2.08 -29.11
N SER A 351 -21.99 -3.29 -29.63
CA SER A 351 -23.34 -3.86 -29.70
C SER A 351 -23.92 -4.19 -28.32
N LEU A 352 -23.06 -4.34 -27.30
CA LEU A 352 -23.45 -4.57 -25.90
C LEU A 352 -24.31 -3.45 -25.33
N TRP A 353 -24.25 -2.25 -25.89
CA TRP A 353 -25.15 -1.16 -25.52
C TRP A 353 -26.61 -1.45 -25.89
N ALA A 354 -26.86 -2.26 -26.91
CA ALA A 354 -28.21 -2.60 -27.36
C ALA A 354 -28.87 -3.70 -26.51
N SER A 355 -28.09 -4.60 -25.92
CA SER A 355 -28.60 -5.80 -25.24
C SER A 355 -29.12 -5.55 -23.82
N LYS A 356 -28.68 -4.48 -23.15
CA LYS A 356 -28.98 -4.24 -21.73
C LYS A 356 -30.19 -3.34 -21.43
N GLY A 357 -31.00 -2.96 -22.42
CA GLY A 357 -32.10 -2.01 -22.18
C GLY A 357 -31.62 -0.66 -21.63
N ARG A 358 -30.29 -0.38 -21.69
CA ARG A 358 -29.68 0.93 -21.41
C ARG A 358 -29.96 1.87 -22.58
N MET A 359 -31.23 2.00 -22.95
CA MET A 359 -31.71 3.13 -23.73
C MET A 359 -31.76 4.31 -22.75
N PHE A 360 -30.66 5.05 -22.66
CA PHE A 360 -30.64 6.27 -21.86
C PHE A 360 -31.62 7.26 -22.49
N ALA A 361 -32.71 7.54 -21.79
CA ALA A 361 -33.78 8.43 -22.24
C ALA A 361 -33.35 9.90 -22.36
N THR A 362 -32.16 10.24 -21.87
CA THR A 362 -31.61 11.60 -21.87
C THR A 362 -30.39 11.63 -22.78
N GLY A 363 -30.48 12.30 -23.92
CA GLY A 363 -29.41 12.46 -24.92
C GLY A 363 -28.17 13.25 -24.45
N LYS A 364 -27.83 13.18 -23.17
CA LYS A 364 -26.71 13.86 -22.49
C LYS A 364 -25.51 12.91 -22.27
N ILE A 365 -25.32 11.96 -23.19
CA ILE A 365 -24.22 10.98 -23.16
C ILE A 365 -23.51 10.98 -24.51
N ARG A 366 -22.17 10.89 -24.51
CA ARG A 366 -21.36 10.77 -25.74
C ARG A 366 -20.17 9.83 -25.54
N ASN A 367 -19.41 9.61 -26.62
CA ASN A 367 -18.15 8.82 -26.63
C ASN A 367 -18.27 7.41 -26.03
N ARG A 368 -19.43 6.77 -26.21
CA ARG A 368 -19.71 5.43 -25.67
C ARG A 368 -18.81 4.37 -26.29
N LYS A 369 -18.29 3.50 -25.44
CA LYS A 369 -17.52 2.31 -25.81
C LYS A 369 -17.96 1.16 -24.93
N ALA A 370 -18.08 -0.03 -25.50
CA ALA A 370 -18.31 -1.23 -24.71
C ALA A 370 -17.30 -2.32 -25.08
N PHE A 371 -16.96 -3.13 -24.08
CA PHE A 371 -15.94 -4.15 -24.20
C PHE A 371 -16.36 -5.40 -23.46
N HIS A 372 -16.06 -6.55 -24.06
CA HIS A 372 -15.85 -7.78 -23.32
C HIS A 372 -14.49 -7.69 -22.64
N GLN A 373 -14.44 -7.89 -21.33
CA GLN A 373 -13.20 -7.87 -20.58
C GLN A 373 -13.07 -9.16 -19.76
N TRP A 374 -11.89 -9.76 -19.83
CA TRP A 374 -11.49 -10.91 -19.03
C TRP A 374 -10.30 -10.51 -18.18
N LYS A 375 -10.34 -10.82 -16.89
CA LYS A 375 -9.24 -10.58 -15.96
C LYS A 375 -8.89 -11.89 -15.28
N SER A 376 -7.61 -12.17 -15.14
CA SER A 376 -7.09 -13.27 -14.34
C SER A 376 -6.19 -12.69 -13.24
N ARG A 377 -6.36 -13.20 -12.02
CA ARG A 377 -5.58 -12.83 -10.85
C ARG A 377 -5.19 -14.07 -10.09
N GLY A 378 -4.00 -14.07 -9.51
CA GLY A 378 -3.51 -15.25 -8.82
C GLY A 378 -2.04 -15.19 -8.47
N TYR A 379 -1.63 -16.14 -7.64
CA TYR A 379 -0.23 -16.44 -7.37
C TYR A 379 0.26 -17.50 -8.34
N CYS A 380 1.45 -17.30 -8.88
CA CYS A 380 2.13 -18.22 -9.77
C CYS A 380 3.29 -18.91 -9.07
N VAL A 381 3.66 -20.09 -9.55
CA VAL A 381 4.94 -20.73 -9.21
C VAL A 381 6.07 -19.76 -9.53
N GLY A 382 7.00 -19.62 -8.59
CA GLY A 382 8.13 -18.69 -8.67
C GLY A 382 7.84 -17.31 -8.09
N ASP A 383 6.61 -16.98 -7.70
CA ASP A 383 6.31 -15.69 -7.08
C ASP A 383 6.95 -15.56 -5.68
N PRO A 384 7.37 -14.35 -5.30
CA PRO A 384 7.72 -14.05 -3.92
C PRO A 384 6.45 -14.00 -3.08
N PHE A 385 6.48 -14.72 -1.96
CA PHE A 385 5.38 -14.82 -1.02
C PHE A 385 5.85 -14.42 0.37
N PHE A 386 5.26 -13.33 0.86
CA PHE A 386 5.41 -12.86 2.23
C PHE A 386 4.10 -13.03 2.97
N SER A 387 4.14 -13.60 4.17
CA SER A 387 2.93 -13.82 4.95
C SER A 387 3.16 -13.78 6.46
N HIS A 388 2.24 -13.11 7.15
CA HIS A 388 1.95 -13.38 8.54
C HIS A 388 0.85 -14.43 8.59
N CYS A 389 1.15 -15.59 9.15
CA CYS A 389 0.22 -16.72 9.18
C CYS A 389 0.45 -17.58 10.42
N TYR A 390 -0.25 -18.70 10.49
CA TYR A 390 -0.05 -19.69 11.53
C TYR A 390 0.60 -20.95 10.95
N VAL A 391 1.31 -21.65 11.81
CA VAL A 391 1.91 -22.95 11.52
C VAL A 391 1.20 -23.98 12.36
N ARG A 392 0.66 -25.00 11.70
CA ARG A 392 0.08 -26.18 12.34
C ARG A 392 0.80 -27.44 11.86
N PRO A 393 0.78 -28.53 12.64
CA PRO A 393 1.15 -29.83 12.11
C PRO A 393 0.15 -30.26 11.02
N LYS A 394 0.65 -30.97 10.02
CA LYS A 394 -0.17 -31.68 9.05
C LYS A 394 -0.98 -32.78 9.73
N THR A 395 -2.16 -33.03 9.21
CA THR A 395 -2.97 -34.19 9.56
C THR A 395 -2.31 -35.49 9.05
N ASN A 396 -2.81 -36.64 9.50
CA ASN A 396 -2.29 -37.94 9.06
C ASN A 396 -2.43 -38.13 7.54
N GLU A 397 -3.51 -37.62 6.94
CA GLU A 397 -3.77 -37.69 5.50
C GLU A 397 -2.81 -36.76 4.73
N GLU A 398 -2.66 -35.51 5.19
CA GLU A 398 -1.75 -34.52 4.58
C GLU A 398 -0.26 -34.95 4.65
N SER A 399 0.10 -35.79 5.62
CA SER A 399 1.47 -36.28 5.83
C SER A 399 1.78 -37.62 5.17
N GLU A 400 0.83 -38.24 4.46
CA GLU A 400 1.01 -39.56 3.83
C GLU A 400 2.05 -39.52 2.70
N TYR A 401 2.04 -38.45 1.90
CA TYR A 401 2.86 -38.29 0.70
C TYR A 401 4.09 -37.40 0.90
N VAL A 402 4.52 -37.24 2.15
CA VAL A 402 5.58 -36.30 2.53
C VAL A 402 6.69 -37.04 3.26
N ASP A 403 7.95 -36.66 3.03
CA ASP A 403 9.10 -37.23 3.74
C ASP A 403 9.06 -36.87 5.23
N LYS A 404 8.69 -37.85 6.06
CA LYS A 404 8.56 -37.73 7.51
C LYS A 404 9.89 -37.58 8.25
N THR A 405 11.03 -37.78 7.57
CA THR A 405 12.36 -37.55 8.17
C THR A 405 12.72 -36.07 8.24
N ILE A 406 12.06 -35.25 7.42
CA ILE A 406 12.23 -33.80 7.39
C ILE A 406 11.19 -33.17 8.32
N ALA A 407 11.61 -32.56 9.43
CA ALA A 407 10.67 -32.08 10.44
C ALA A 407 9.70 -31.01 9.93
N HIS A 408 10.19 -30.04 9.16
CA HIS A 408 9.36 -28.93 8.63
C HIS A 408 8.46 -29.34 7.47
N SER A 409 8.68 -30.51 6.84
CA SER A 409 7.77 -31.05 5.83
C SER A 409 6.41 -31.45 6.43
N LEU A 410 6.41 -31.77 7.73
CA LEU A 410 5.21 -32.11 8.52
C LEU A 410 4.45 -30.88 9.00
N ALA A 411 4.92 -29.67 8.69
CA ALA A 411 4.25 -28.42 9.02
C ALA A 411 3.40 -27.93 7.83
N MET A 412 2.39 -27.12 8.15
CA MET A 412 1.52 -26.48 7.17
C MET A 412 1.25 -25.04 7.57
N LEU A 413 1.42 -24.12 6.62
CA LEU A 413 1.08 -22.72 6.77
C LEU A 413 -0.42 -22.54 6.55
N THR A 414 -1.12 -21.91 7.49
CA THR A 414 -2.57 -21.76 7.50
C THR A 414 -2.99 -20.36 7.92
N ALA A 415 -4.20 -19.97 7.51
CA ALA A 415 -4.86 -18.77 8.01
C ALA A 415 -5.58 -19.00 9.36
N GLU A 416 -5.74 -20.25 9.79
CA GLU A 416 -6.44 -20.60 11.02
C GLU A 416 -5.49 -20.64 12.21
N GLY A 417 -5.84 -19.90 13.27
CA GLY A 417 -5.10 -19.93 14.52
C GLY A 417 -5.72 -19.02 15.57
N ASP A 418 -5.37 -19.29 16.83
CA ASP A 418 -6.05 -18.77 18.02
C ASP A 418 -5.12 -17.93 18.90
N GLU A 419 -4.25 -17.12 18.28
CA GLU A 419 -3.39 -16.19 19.03
C GLU A 419 -4.01 -14.78 19.08
N PRO A 420 -4.30 -14.25 20.28
CA PRO A 420 -4.82 -12.89 20.43
C PRO A 420 -3.87 -11.86 19.83
N GLY A 421 -4.35 -11.12 18.84
CA GLY A 421 -3.62 -9.99 18.25
C GLY A 421 -2.80 -10.31 17.01
N HIS A 422 -2.60 -11.59 16.67
CA HIS A 422 -2.04 -11.98 15.38
C HIS A 422 -3.10 -11.84 14.29
N LYS A 423 -2.73 -11.25 13.15
CA LYS A 423 -3.64 -11.07 12.02
C LYS A 423 -2.97 -11.64 10.79
N VAL A 424 -3.66 -12.56 10.14
CA VAL A 424 -3.20 -13.14 8.88
C VAL A 424 -3.18 -12.09 7.78
N MET A 425 -2.04 -12.00 7.11
CA MET A 425 -1.80 -11.07 6.00
C MET A 425 -0.90 -11.76 4.99
N THR A 426 -1.31 -11.81 3.73
CA THR A 426 -0.45 -12.28 2.63
C THR A 426 -0.26 -11.18 1.60
N HIS A 427 0.97 -11.07 1.12
CA HIS A 427 1.37 -10.08 0.14
C HIS A 427 2.39 -10.69 -0.83
N ARG A 428 2.38 -10.22 -2.07
CA ARG A 428 3.45 -10.51 -3.03
C ARG A 428 4.60 -9.53 -2.79
N GLY A 429 5.83 -10.02 -2.87
CA GLY A 429 7.05 -9.23 -2.67
C GLY A 429 7.66 -9.42 -1.27
N SER A 430 8.69 -8.65 -0.97
CA SER A 430 9.41 -8.71 0.31
C SER A 430 8.79 -7.85 1.42
N GLU A 431 9.28 -8.07 2.64
CA GLU A 431 8.92 -7.32 3.85
C GLU A 431 9.00 -5.79 3.65
N LEU A 432 9.97 -5.31 2.84
CA LEU A 432 10.11 -3.88 2.52
C LEU A 432 8.86 -3.26 1.90
N LEU A 433 8.20 -3.99 0.99
CA LEU A 433 6.98 -3.50 0.36
C LEU A 433 5.84 -3.45 1.37
N ALA A 434 5.75 -4.45 2.25
CA ALA A 434 4.78 -4.50 3.33
C ALA A 434 4.99 -3.36 4.35
N LEU A 435 6.24 -2.98 4.62
CA LEU A 435 6.62 -1.93 5.58
C LEU A 435 6.81 -0.54 4.95
N SER A 436 6.57 -0.39 3.65
CA SER A 436 6.79 0.87 2.93
C SER A 436 6.03 2.09 3.50
N ALA A 437 4.88 1.84 4.12
CA ALA A 437 4.04 2.86 4.76
C ALA A 437 4.20 2.93 6.30
N ALA A 438 5.18 2.21 6.86
CA ALA A 438 5.40 2.19 8.30
C ALA A 438 5.85 3.55 8.83
N LYS A 439 5.36 3.90 10.03
CA LYS A 439 5.72 5.11 10.77
C LYS A 439 6.04 4.75 12.22
N SER A 440 7.01 5.42 12.80
CA SER A 440 7.30 5.34 14.24
C SER A 440 6.17 5.95 15.08
N ALA A 441 6.14 5.65 16.39
CA ALA A 441 5.18 6.27 17.32
C ALA A 441 5.30 7.80 17.35
N ALA A 442 6.54 8.30 17.44
CA ALA A 442 6.80 9.73 17.53
C ALA A 442 6.37 10.44 16.24
N SER A 443 6.73 9.91 15.07
CA SER A 443 6.36 10.51 13.78
C SER A 443 4.85 10.50 13.53
N ALA A 444 4.13 9.49 14.02
CA ALA A 444 2.68 9.36 13.85
C ALA A 444 1.89 10.24 14.82
N TYR A 445 2.25 10.26 16.11
CA TYR A 445 1.40 10.84 17.16
C TYR A 445 1.77 12.28 17.53
N LEU A 446 3.04 12.65 17.46
CA LEU A 446 3.52 13.95 17.97
C LEU A 446 2.79 15.15 17.36
N PRO A 447 2.53 15.23 16.04
CA PRO A 447 1.85 16.39 15.47
C PRO A 447 0.44 16.60 16.02
N ALA A 448 -0.37 15.54 16.02
CA ALA A 448 -1.76 15.61 16.46
C ALA A 448 -1.86 15.85 17.97
N LEU A 449 -0.94 15.27 18.76
CA LEU A 449 -0.85 15.49 20.20
C LEU A 449 -0.51 16.95 20.53
N LEU A 450 0.42 17.58 19.80
CA LEU A 450 0.77 19.00 20.01
C LEU A 450 -0.39 19.94 19.70
N LEU A 451 -1.14 19.70 18.63
CA LEU A 451 -2.33 20.51 18.31
C LEU A 451 -3.36 20.41 19.44
N ALA A 452 -3.71 19.18 19.84
CA ALA A 452 -4.71 18.94 20.87
C ALA A 452 -4.29 19.56 22.21
N LEU A 453 -3.04 19.35 22.63
CA LEU A 453 -2.52 19.86 23.90
C LEU A 453 -2.56 21.40 23.95
N MET A 454 -2.13 22.06 22.88
CA MET A 454 -2.16 23.54 22.81
C MET A 454 -3.59 24.08 22.86
N CYS A 455 -4.55 23.42 22.20
CA CYS A 455 -5.95 23.83 22.24
C CYS A 455 -6.62 23.53 23.59
N VAL A 456 -6.22 22.47 24.30
CA VAL A 456 -6.69 22.17 25.67
C VAL A 456 -6.25 23.26 26.64
N ILE A 457 -5.03 23.79 26.50
CA ILE A 457 -4.52 24.87 27.35
C ILE A 457 -5.44 26.11 27.26
N SER A 458 -6.07 26.37 26.11
CA SER A 458 -7.02 27.47 25.93
C SER A 458 -8.30 27.35 26.76
N TYR A 459 -8.58 26.18 27.36
CA TYR A 459 -9.69 25.98 28.28
C TYR A 459 -9.28 26.08 29.76
N ILE A 460 -7.98 26.12 30.03
CA ILE A 460 -7.41 26.12 31.38
C ILE A 460 -6.99 27.54 31.81
N ILE A 461 -6.43 28.29 30.85
CA ILE A 461 -6.05 29.70 30.99
C ILE A 461 -7.20 30.55 30.48
#